data_AF-A0A0W0TSF0-F1
#
_entry.id   AF-A0A0W0TSF0-F1
#
_cell.length_a   1.000
_cell.length_b   1.000
_cell.length_c   1.000
_cell.angle_alpha   90.00
_cell.angle_beta   90.00
_cell.angle_gamma   90.00
#
_symmetry.space_group_name_H-M   'P 1'
#
loop_
_entity.id
_entity.type
_entity.pdbx_description
1 polymer ?
#
loop_
_entity_poly.entity_id
_entity_poly.type
_entity_poly.pdbx_seq_one_letter_code
_entity_poly.pdbx_strand_id
1 'polypeptide(L)'
;MKTLVITGASRGIGLATARYFLEKGWVVIGSSTRGTSGLTHPSLTMLPLDLAHASSIQAFVRSLPDFDLLINNAAVLLDWNQQAGIDVTLLKTTFDINVFGTIELTEACLDKLAAQGQIINMSSSWGSFEANDSPYQPHYKMSKTCLNMYTKLLAVRFPSRFIASFDPGWVKTDMGTEHAPTHPSQVAKELYALTENPAESGCFWHRGHKILW
;
A
#
# COMPACT_ATOMS: atom_id res chain seq x y z
N MET A 1 -6.37 -9.99 19.71
CA MET A 1 -5.37 -10.33 18.67
C MET A 1 -5.38 -9.17 17.69
N LYS A 2 -4.23 -8.69 17.23
CA LYS A 2 -4.20 -7.55 16.30
C LYS A 2 -4.65 -7.98 14.90
N THR A 3 -5.37 -7.11 14.20
CA THR A 3 -5.91 -7.36 12.86
C THR A 3 -5.29 -6.43 11.82
N LEU A 4 -4.71 -7.03 10.78
CA LEU A 4 -4.19 -6.35 9.59
C LEU A 4 -5.20 -6.47 8.45
N VAL A 5 -5.57 -5.33 7.85
CA VAL A 5 -6.20 -5.26 6.53
C VAL A 5 -5.13 -4.89 5.50
N ILE A 6 -4.94 -5.71 4.47
CA ILE A 6 -3.94 -5.45 3.42
C ILE A 6 -4.51 -5.63 2.01
N THR A 7 -4.36 -4.59 1.18
CA THR A 7 -4.81 -4.66 -0.22
C THR A 7 -3.78 -5.34 -1.11
N GLY A 8 -4.22 -6.15 -2.08
CA GLY A 8 -3.31 -6.78 -3.05
C GLY A 8 -2.42 -7.89 -2.47
N ALA A 9 -2.99 -8.79 -1.68
CA ALA A 9 -2.30 -9.88 -0.99
C ALA A 9 -2.23 -11.20 -1.78
N SER A 10 -2.55 -11.20 -3.08
CA SER A 10 -2.50 -12.43 -3.90
C SER A 10 -1.08 -12.83 -4.34
N ARG A 11 -0.15 -11.88 -4.44
CA ARG A 11 1.23 -12.09 -4.92
C ARG A 11 2.18 -10.99 -4.41
N GLY A 12 3.47 -11.13 -4.73
CA GLY A 12 4.49 -10.10 -4.49
C GLY A 12 4.63 -9.68 -3.03
N ILE A 13 4.80 -8.37 -2.81
CA ILE A 13 4.97 -7.77 -1.47
C ILE A 13 3.76 -8.08 -0.58
N GLY A 14 2.54 -7.84 -1.05
CA GLY A 14 1.33 -8.06 -0.25
C GLY A 14 1.19 -9.51 0.25
N LEU A 15 1.48 -10.51 -0.59
CA LEU A 15 1.46 -11.91 -0.18
C LEU A 15 2.54 -12.22 0.89
N ALA A 16 3.76 -11.69 0.70
CA ALA A 16 4.84 -11.88 1.66
C ALA A 16 4.54 -11.20 2.99
N THR A 17 3.96 -9.99 2.96
CA THR A 17 3.53 -9.25 4.16
C THR A 17 2.42 -10.00 4.88
N ALA A 18 1.38 -10.45 4.17
CA ALA A 18 0.30 -11.24 4.76
C ALA A 18 0.85 -12.49 5.47
N ARG A 19 1.73 -13.25 4.80
CA ARG A 19 2.38 -14.43 5.38
C ARG A 19 3.15 -14.09 6.65
N TYR A 20 3.98 -13.05 6.61
CA TYR A 20 4.82 -12.67 7.74
C TYR A 20 4.00 -12.22 8.94
N PHE A 21 2.93 -11.44 8.74
CA PHE A 21 2.05 -11.03 9.83
C PHE A 21 1.30 -12.21 10.46
N LEU A 22 0.86 -13.19 9.66
CA LEU A 22 0.26 -14.43 10.17
C LEU A 22 1.26 -15.23 11.02
N GLU A 23 2.52 -15.35 10.59
CA GLU A 23 3.61 -15.98 11.36
C GLU A 23 3.87 -15.27 12.70
N LYS A 24 3.50 -13.98 12.80
CA LYS A 24 3.59 -13.17 14.02
C LYS A 24 2.31 -13.19 14.85
N GLY A 25 1.35 -14.05 14.52
CA GLY A 25 0.12 -14.24 15.29
C GLY A 25 -0.94 -13.16 15.07
N TRP A 26 -0.87 -12.40 13.98
CA TRP A 26 -1.93 -11.46 13.59
C TRP A 26 -3.07 -12.19 12.88
N VAL A 27 -4.27 -11.63 12.97
CA VAL A 27 -5.35 -11.91 12.01
C VAL A 27 -5.09 -11.07 10.76
N VAL A 28 -5.19 -11.67 9.58
CA VAL A 28 -5.00 -10.95 8.31
C VAL A 28 -6.25 -11.05 7.46
N ILE A 29 -6.76 -9.89 7.05
CA ILE A 29 -7.78 -9.74 6.02
C ILE A 29 -7.08 -9.20 4.78
N GLY A 30 -6.75 -10.10 3.87
CA GLY A 30 -6.11 -9.77 2.60
C GLY A 30 -7.14 -9.54 1.50
N SER A 31 -6.79 -8.75 0.49
CA SER A 31 -7.63 -8.58 -0.69
C SER A 31 -6.93 -8.91 -2.00
N SER A 32 -7.71 -9.31 -2.99
CA SER A 32 -7.29 -9.35 -4.40
C SER A 32 -8.51 -9.12 -5.28
N THR A 33 -8.34 -8.87 -6.58
CA THR A 33 -9.49 -8.67 -7.48
C THR A 33 -10.45 -9.85 -7.50
N ARG A 34 -9.96 -11.07 -7.23
CA ARG A 34 -10.76 -12.30 -7.16
C ARG A 34 -11.08 -12.75 -5.74
N GLY A 35 -10.56 -12.09 -4.72
CA GLY A 35 -10.72 -12.51 -3.32
C GLY A 35 -10.03 -13.83 -2.97
N THR A 36 -8.98 -14.20 -3.70
CA THR A 36 -8.20 -15.42 -3.47
C THR A 36 -6.71 -15.13 -3.43
N SER A 37 -5.96 -16.02 -2.77
CA SER A 37 -4.50 -16.03 -2.74
C SER A 37 -3.99 -17.48 -2.76
N GLY A 38 -2.71 -17.68 -3.07
CA GLY A 38 -2.05 -19.00 -2.93
C GLY A 38 -1.66 -19.34 -1.47
N LEU A 39 -2.04 -18.51 -0.50
CA LEU A 39 -1.75 -18.70 0.92
C LEU A 39 -3.01 -19.19 1.63
N THR A 40 -2.87 -20.25 2.42
CA THR A 40 -3.91 -20.77 3.30
C THR A 40 -3.42 -20.72 4.73
N HIS A 41 -4.21 -20.12 5.62
CA HIS A 41 -3.93 -20.06 7.05
C HIS A 41 -5.25 -19.87 7.82
N PRO A 42 -5.43 -20.46 9.02
CA PRO A 42 -6.68 -20.32 9.79
C PRO A 42 -7.06 -18.87 10.13
N SER A 43 -6.06 -18.02 10.36
CA SER A 43 -6.23 -16.59 10.65
C SER A 43 -6.19 -15.69 9.42
N LEU A 44 -6.27 -16.25 8.21
CA LEU A 44 -6.32 -15.49 6.96
C LEU A 44 -7.74 -15.53 6.36
N THR A 45 -8.28 -14.37 6.07
CA THR A 45 -9.47 -14.22 5.22
C THR A 45 -9.09 -13.44 3.97
N MET A 46 -9.45 -13.96 2.80
CA MET A 46 -9.26 -13.26 1.52
C MET A 46 -10.61 -12.75 1.01
N LEU A 47 -10.68 -11.46 0.65
CA LEU A 47 -11.90 -10.81 0.17
C LEU A 47 -11.68 -10.16 -1.20
N PRO A 48 -12.71 -10.15 -2.08
CA PRO A 48 -12.61 -9.48 -3.37
C PRO A 48 -12.54 -7.96 -3.18
N LEU A 49 -11.59 -7.33 -3.86
CA LEU A 49 -11.47 -5.88 -3.92
C LEU A 49 -10.87 -5.47 -5.26
N ASP A 50 -11.60 -4.65 -5.99
CA ASP A 50 -11.13 -3.91 -7.15
C ASP A 50 -11.19 -2.41 -6.85
N LEU A 51 -10.03 -1.78 -6.74
CA LEU A 51 -9.89 -0.35 -6.42
C LEU A 51 -10.39 0.56 -7.55
N ALA A 52 -10.57 0.06 -8.77
CA ALA A 52 -11.15 0.84 -9.87
C ALA A 52 -12.68 1.02 -9.73
N HIS A 53 -13.33 0.32 -8.80
CA HIS A 53 -14.79 0.26 -8.69
C HIS A 53 -15.29 0.58 -7.29
N ALA A 54 -15.92 1.74 -7.12
CA ALA A 54 -16.51 2.19 -5.84
C ALA A 54 -17.44 1.13 -5.19
N SER A 55 -18.27 0.44 -5.99
CA SER A 55 -19.15 -0.62 -5.47
C SER A 55 -18.39 -1.79 -4.85
N SER A 56 -17.20 -2.12 -5.39
CA SER A 56 -16.31 -3.15 -4.84
C SER A 56 -15.67 -2.68 -3.53
N ILE A 57 -15.22 -1.42 -3.48
CA ILE A 57 -14.67 -0.80 -2.26
C ILE A 57 -15.72 -0.83 -1.14
N GLN A 58 -16.94 -0.38 -1.42
CA GLN A 58 -18.03 -0.35 -0.44
C GLN A 58 -18.42 -1.76 0.05
N ALA A 59 -18.43 -2.75 -0.85
CA ALA A 59 -18.68 -4.13 -0.47
C ALA A 59 -17.58 -4.68 0.45
N PHE A 60 -16.31 -4.44 0.10
CA PHE A 60 -15.17 -4.86 0.91
C PHE A 60 -15.22 -4.23 2.31
N VAL A 61 -15.41 -2.91 2.41
CA VAL A 61 -15.48 -2.19 3.69
C VAL A 61 -16.62 -2.70 4.57
N ARG A 62 -17.80 -2.98 4.01
CA ARG A 62 -18.92 -3.56 4.78
C ARG A 62 -18.60 -4.92 5.40
N SER A 63 -17.72 -5.70 4.77
CA SER A 63 -17.29 -7.00 5.27
C SER A 63 -16.19 -6.93 6.32
N LEU A 64 -15.59 -5.75 6.55
CA LEU A 64 -14.51 -5.61 7.53
C LEU A 64 -15.06 -5.50 8.97
N PRO A 65 -14.46 -6.23 9.94
CA PRO A 65 -14.59 -5.90 11.35
C PRO A 65 -13.77 -4.64 11.68
N ASP A 66 -13.75 -4.26 12.95
CA ASP A 66 -12.77 -3.29 13.43
C ASP A 66 -11.36 -3.88 13.36
N PHE A 67 -10.35 -3.04 13.09
CA PHE A 67 -8.99 -3.49 12.87
C PHE A 67 -7.93 -2.47 13.29
N ASP A 68 -6.68 -2.93 13.39
CA ASP A 68 -5.58 -2.16 13.98
C ASP A 68 -4.65 -1.53 12.94
N LEU A 69 -4.52 -2.14 11.76
CA LEU A 69 -3.59 -1.71 10.72
C LEU A 69 -4.20 -1.85 9.33
N LEU A 70 -4.14 -0.77 8.54
CA LEU A 70 -4.36 -0.80 7.09
C LEU A 70 -3.04 -0.67 6.34
N ILE A 71 -2.72 -1.63 5.47
CA ILE A 71 -1.63 -1.50 4.49
C ILE A 71 -2.25 -1.40 3.09
N ASN A 72 -2.17 -0.20 2.51
CA ASN A 72 -2.54 0.05 1.12
C ASN A 72 -1.39 -0.38 0.21
N ASN A 73 -1.37 -1.65 -0.19
CA ASN A 73 -0.32 -2.26 -1.03
C ASN A 73 -0.69 -2.41 -2.51
N ALA A 74 -1.98 -2.58 -2.84
CA ALA A 74 -2.41 -2.72 -4.23
C ALA A 74 -2.08 -1.45 -5.03
N ALA A 75 -1.39 -1.62 -6.16
CA ALA A 75 -1.04 -0.55 -7.09
C ALA A 75 -0.74 -1.13 -8.48
N VAL A 76 -0.77 -0.27 -9.49
CA VAL A 76 -0.39 -0.57 -10.88
C VAL A 76 0.74 0.33 -11.35
N LEU A 77 1.54 -0.18 -12.27
CA LEU A 77 2.58 0.52 -13.01
C LEU A 77 2.35 0.21 -14.48
N LEU A 78 1.66 1.11 -15.19
CA LEU A 78 1.13 0.84 -16.53
C LEU A 78 2.00 1.41 -17.65
N ASP A 79 2.90 2.34 -17.33
CA ASP A 79 3.74 3.09 -18.26
C ASP A 79 5.21 2.62 -18.27
N TRP A 80 5.46 1.37 -17.88
CA TRP A 80 6.80 0.78 -17.88
C TRP A 80 7.46 0.79 -19.27
N ASN A 81 6.68 0.50 -20.32
CA ASN A 81 7.17 0.40 -21.70
C ASN A 81 6.99 1.69 -22.51
N GLN A 82 6.56 2.79 -21.90
CA GLN A 82 6.35 4.05 -22.63
C GLN A 82 7.61 4.91 -22.63
N GLN A 83 7.88 5.58 -23.76
CA GLN A 83 8.88 6.65 -23.82
C GLN A 83 8.42 7.86 -23.00
N ALA A 84 9.34 8.82 -22.77
CA ALA A 84 9.02 10.07 -22.09
C ALA A 84 7.85 10.80 -22.79
N GLY A 85 6.69 10.83 -22.15
CA GLY A 85 5.45 11.41 -22.68
C GLY A 85 4.27 11.14 -21.75
N ILE A 86 3.23 11.97 -21.84
CA ILE A 86 2.01 11.82 -21.06
C ILE A 86 0.90 11.27 -21.94
N ASP A 87 0.47 10.04 -21.66
CA ASP A 87 -0.77 9.47 -22.13
C ASP A 87 -1.85 9.74 -21.08
N VAL A 88 -2.74 10.69 -21.38
CA VAL A 88 -3.79 11.12 -20.44
C VAL A 88 -4.76 9.98 -20.09
N THR A 89 -4.98 9.03 -21.00
CA THR A 89 -5.86 7.89 -20.72
C THR A 89 -5.20 6.96 -19.71
N LEU A 90 -3.93 6.63 -19.94
CA LEU A 90 -3.14 5.79 -19.03
C LEU A 90 -2.91 6.46 -17.67
N LEU A 91 -2.73 7.79 -17.68
CA LEU A 91 -2.66 8.61 -16.47
C LEU A 91 -3.91 8.44 -15.61
N LYS A 92 -5.09 8.60 -16.23
CA LYS A 92 -6.38 8.45 -15.54
C LYS A 92 -6.51 7.06 -14.94
N THR A 93 -6.28 6.00 -15.71
CA THR A 93 -6.35 4.62 -15.19
C THR A 93 -5.36 4.38 -14.04
N THR A 94 -4.16 4.94 -14.11
CA THR A 94 -3.18 4.86 -13.02
C THR A 94 -3.70 5.58 -11.77
N PHE A 95 -4.29 6.76 -11.93
CA PHE A 95 -4.86 7.55 -10.82
C PHE A 95 -6.11 6.90 -10.23
N ASP A 96 -6.99 6.34 -11.05
CA ASP A 96 -8.21 5.64 -10.60
C ASP A 96 -7.87 4.56 -9.57
N ILE A 97 -6.76 3.84 -9.76
CA ILE A 97 -6.34 2.75 -8.87
C ILE A 97 -5.41 3.26 -7.76
N ASN A 98 -4.29 3.88 -8.13
CA ASN A 98 -3.21 4.22 -7.17
C ASN A 98 -3.57 5.40 -6.27
N VAL A 99 -4.52 6.25 -6.68
CA VAL A 99 -4.90 7.47 -5.97
C VAL A 99 -6.36 7.41 -5.54
N PHE A 100 -7.31 7.49 -6.46
CA PHE A 100 -8.72 7.64 -6.12
C PHE A 100 -9.27 6.42 -5.38
N GLY A 101 -9.08 5.21 -5.89
CA GLY A 101 -9.51 3.99 -5.21
C GLY A 101 -8.82 3.77 -3.86
N THR A 102 -7.53 4.09 -3.76
CA THR A 102 -6.79 4.00 -2.50
C THR A 102 -7.30 5.00 -1.46
N ILE A 103 -7.58 6.25 -1.86
CA ILE A 103 -8.15 7.28 -0.99
C ILE A 103 -9.57 6.89 -0.58
N GLU A 104 -10.43 6.49 -1.52
CA GLU A 104 -11.82 6.10 -1.24
C GLU A 104 -11.88 4.94 -0.24
N LEU A 105 -11.06 3.90 -0.45
CA LEU A 105 -10.95 2.80 0.51
C LEU A 105 -10.49 3.30 1.89
N THR A 106 -9.43 4.11 1.92
CA THR A 106 -8.84 4.57 3.17
C THR A 106 -9.83 5.39 3.97
N GLU A 107 -10.50 6.36 3.34
CA GLU A 107 -11.52 7.20 3.99
C GLU A 107 -12.70 6.35 4.51
N ALA A 108 -13.19 5.40 3.70
CA ALA A 108 -14.29 4.52 4.11
C ALA A 108 -13.93 3.56 5.26
N CYS A 109 -12.63 3.30 5.45
CA CYS A 109 -12.11 2.45 6.52
C CYS A 109 -11.87 3.21 7.85
N LEU A 110 -11.90 4.55 7.87
CA LEU A 110 -11.46 5.34 9.03
C LEU A 110 -12.29 5.09 10.29
N ASP A 111 -13.58 4.77 10.15
CA ASP A 111 -14.48 4.50 11.28
C ASP A 111 -14.27 3.10 11.90
N LYS A 112 -13.69 2.18 11.13
CA LYS A 112 -13.37 0.80 11.56
C LYS A 112 -11.94 0.66 12.08
N LEU A 113 -11.08 1.63 11.76
CA LEU A 113 -9.72 1.67 12.24
C LEU A 113 -9.70 2.11 13.71
N ALA A 114 -9.00 1.34 14.55
CA ALA A 114 -8.83 1.64 15.96
C ALA A 114 -8.36 3.09 16.21
N ALA A 115 -8.65 3.62 17.41
CA ALA A 115 -8.29 5.00 17.77
C ALA A 115 -6.77 5.27 17.69
N GLN A 116 -5.95 4.27 18.04
CA GLN A 116 -4.50 4.25 17.88
C GLN A 116 -4.05 3.37 16.70
N GLY A 117 -4.96 3.11 15.76
CA GLY A 117 -4.70 2.31 14.58
C GLY A 117 -3.69 2.97 13.65
N GLN A 118 -3.17 2.16 12.73
CA GLN A 118 -2.09 2.54 11.84
C GLN A 118 -2.51 2.46 10.37
N ILE A 119 -1.94 3.33 9.53
CA ILE A 119 -2.12 3.29 8.07
C ILE A 119 -0.75 3.40 7.41
N ILE A 120 -0.40 2.43 6.58
CA ILE A 120 0.82 2.45 5.77
C ILE A 120 0.43 2.42 4.30
N ASN A 121 0.79 3.49 3.59
CA ASN A 121 0.62 3.61 2.15
C ASN A 121 1.89 3.14 1.45
N MET A 122 1.80 2.07 0.65
CA MET A 122 2.92 1.63 -0.18
C MET A 122 3.14 2.63 -1.31
N SER A 123 4.13 3.49 -1.14
CA SER A 123 4.54 4.48 -2.12
C SER A 123 5.75 3.96 -2.91
N SER A 124 6.60 4.86 -3.38
CA SER A 124 7.87 4.56 -4.05
C SER A 124 8.77 5.78 -3.96
N SER A 125 10.09 5.61 -3.89
CA SER A 125 11.03 6.72 -4.02
C SER A 125 10.87 7.51 -5.33
N TRP A 126 10.24 6.91 -6.34
CA TRP A 126 9.80 7.59 -7.56
C TRP A 126 8.65 8.59 -7.34
N GLY A 127 7.93 8.49 -6.24
CA GLY A 127 6.98 9.50 -5.79
C GLY A 127 7.65 10.72 -5.14
N SER A 128 8.98 10.68 -4.94
CA SER A 128 9.69 11.80 -4.32
C SER A 128 9.73 13.02 -5.23
N PHE A 129 9.32 14.18 -4.70
CA PHE A 129 9.46 15.48 -5.33
C PHE A 129 10.93 15.90 -5.45
N GLU A 130 11.73 15.63 -4.42
CA GLU A 130 13.12 16.14 -4.38
C GLU A 130 14.14 15.17 -4.99
N ALA A 131 13.86 13.87 -5.01
CA ALA A 131 14.87 12.85 -5.33
C ALA A 131 14.68 12.15 -6.69
N ASN A 132 13.72 12.56 -7.52
CA ASN A 132 13.42 11.88 -8.77
C ASN A 132 13.09 12.84 -9.92
N ASP A 133 14.08 13.08 -10.78
CA ASP A 133 14.06 13.97 -11.95
C ASP A 133 14.02 13.22 -13.29
N SER A 134 14.10 11.89 -13.27
CA SER A 134 14.05 11.06 -14.47
C SER A 134 12.71 11.23 -15.22
N PRO A 135 12.71 11.34 -16.57
CA PRO A 135 11.49 11.56 -17.35
C PRO A 135 10.65 10.28 -17.56
N TYR A 136 11.14 9.12 -17.12
CA TYR A 136 10.48 7.83 -17.33
C TYR A 136 9.39 7.56 -16.29
N GLN A 137 8.36 6.79 -16.67
CA GLN A 137 7.19 6.43 -15.84
C GLN A 137 6.49 7.64 -15.17
N PRO A 138 6.20 8.72 -15.91
CA PRO A 138 5.64 9.94 -15.32
C PRO A 138 4.27 9.73 -14.67
N HIS A 139 3.45 8.81 -15.17
CA HIS A 139 2.11 8.55 -14.63
C HIS A 139 2.19 7.90 -13.25
N TYR A 140 3.05 6.88 -13.12
CA TYR A 140 3.27 6.23 -11.84
C TYR A 140 3.88 7.18 -10.81
N LYS A 141 4.90 7.95 -11.21
CA LYS A 141 5.56 8.97 -10.37
C LYS A 141 4.54 9.94 -9.80
N MET A 142 3.76 10.60 -10.65
CA MET A 142 2.70 11.52 -10.23
C MET A 142 1.68 10.86 -9.29
N SER A 143 1.32 9.60 -9.53
CA SER A 143 0.39 8.88 -8.64
C SER A 143 0.96 8.65 -7.24
N LYS A 144 2.25 8.30 -7.14
CA LYS A 144 2.93 8.07 -5.85
C LYS A 144 3.25 9.37 -5.12
N THR A 145 3.56 10.42 -5.85
CA THR A 145 3.68 11.78 -5.31
C THR A 145 2.34 12.27 -4.72
N CYS A 146 1.22 12.01 -5.40
CA CYS A 146 -0.09 12.34 -4.86
C CYS A 146 -0.41 11.54 -3.57
N LEU A 147 -0.09 10.25 -3.55
CA LEU A 147 -0.25 9.39 -2.38
C LEU A 147 0.61 9.85 -1.19
N ASN A 148 1.82 10.35 -1.45
CA ASN A 148 2.69 10.96 -0.44
C ASN A 148 2.02 12.19 0.19
N MET A 149 1.48 13.09 -0.64
CA MET A 149 0.75 14.26 -0.13
C MET A 149 -0.49 13.85 0.67
N TYR A 150 -1.26 12.88 0.18
CA TYR A 150 -2.42 12.35 0.93
C TYR A 150 -2.01 11.82 2.30
N THR A 151 -0.90 11.09 2.39
CA THR A 151 -0.35 10.59 3.65
C THR A 151 -0.06 11.72 4.64
N LYS A 152 0.60 12.81 4.20
CA LYS A 152 0.86 13.99 5.05
C LYS A 152 -0.44 14.58 5.60
N LEU A 153 -1.41 14.82 4.72
CA LEU A 153 -2.69 15.41 5.09
C LEU A 153 -3.46 14.52 6.07
N LEU A 154 -3.44 13.20 5.86
CA LEU A 154 -4.12 12.25 6.72
C LEU A 154 -3.48 12.20 8.12
N ALA A 155 -2.14 12.27 8.21
CA ALA A 155 -1.43 12.34 9.48
C ALA A 155 -1.78 13.61 10.29
N VAL A 156 -1.95 14.75 9.62
CA VAL A 156 -2.40 16.00 10.25
C VAL A 156 -3.86 15.88 10.74
N ARG A 157 -4.74 15.24 9.95
CA ARG A 157 -6.15 15.02 10.32
C ARG A 157 -6.31 14.06 11.51
N PHE A 158 -5.42 13.09 11.65
CA PHE A 158 -5.49 12.05 12.68
C PHE A 158 -4.19 11.92 13.48
N PRO A 159 -3.85 12.93 14.32
CA PRO A 159 -2.56 12.99 15.02
C PRO A 159 -2.35 11.90 16.07
N SER A 160 -3.41 11.22 16.52
CA SER A 160 -3.32 10.07 17.44
C SER A 160 -2.99 8.75 16.74
N ARG A 161 -2.98 8.72 15.40
CA ARG A 161 -2.74 7.53 14.58
C ARG A 161 -1.33 7.60 13.97
N PHE A 162 -0.72 6.43 13.79
CA PHE A 162 0.52 6.34 13.04
C PHE A 162 0.20 6.19 11.55
N ILE A 163 0.61 7.16 10.73
CA ILE A 163 0.29 7.21 9.31
C ILE A 163 1.60 7.44 8.55
N ALA A 164 1.91 6.57 7.59
CA ALA A 164 3.21 6.58 6.92
C ALA A 164 3.09 6.26 5.42
N SER A 165 3.98 6.85 4.63
CA SER A 165 4.31 6.35 3.30
C SER A 165 5.52 5.44 3.43
N PHE A 166 5.55 4.37 2.65
CA PHE A 166 6.66 3.41 2.67
C PHE A 166 7.16 3.13 1.26
N ASP A 167 8.46 3.30 1.04
CA ASP A 167 9.13 2.92 -0.20
C ASP A 167 9.73 1.51 -0.05
N PRO A 168 9.21 0.51 -0.77
CA PRO A 168 9.75 -0.84 -0.73
C PRO A 168 11.10 -0.98 -1.47
N GLY A 169 11.54 0.06 -2.16
CA GLY A 169 12.65 -0.01 -3.10
C GLY A 169 12.34 -0.91 -4.29
N TRP A 170 13.39 -1.37 -4.97
CA TRP A 170 13.24 -2.26 -6.13
C TRP A 170 13.17 -3.72 -5.67
N VAL A 171 11.99 -4.35 -5.81
CA VAL A 171 11.65 -5.66 -5.23
C VAL A 171 11.32 -6.72 -6.29
N LYS A 172 11.84 -7.94 -6.12
CA LYS A 172 11.59 -9.12 -6.97
C LYS A 172 10.11 -9.51 -6.97
N THR A 173 9.37 -8.89 -7.87
CA THR A 173 7.93 -9.04 -8.09
C THR A 173 7.67 -8.88 -9.59
N ASP A 174 6.47 -9.18 -10.08
CA ASP A 174 6.18 -8.94 -11.50
C ASP A 174 6.35 -7.46 -11.90
N MET A 175 6.12 -6.52 -10.98
CA MET A 175 6.34 -5.08 -11.20
C MET A 175 7.84 -4.71 -11.18
N GLY A 176 8.62 -5.32 -10.28
CA GLY A 176 10.04 -5.04 -10.15
C GLY A 176 10.96 -5.94 -10.96
N THR A 177 10.44 -6.95 -11.67
CA THR A 177 11.21 -7.94 -12.46
C THR A 177 12.14 -8.83 -11.61
N GLU A 178 12.75 -9.83 -12.24
CA GLU A 178 13.68 -10.76 -11.58
C GLU A 178 15.03 -10.13 -11.20
N HIS A 179 15.39 -9.00 -11.84
CA HIS A 179 16.65 -8.30 -11.63
C HIS A 179 16.67 -7.44 -10.36
N ALA A 180 15.52 -7.20 -9.73
CA ALA A 180 15.45 -6.43 -8.51
C ALA A 180 16.33 -7.04 -7.40
N PRO A 181 17.03 -6.24 -6.58
CA PRO A 181 17.93 -6.77 -5.54
C PRO A 181 17.16 -7.24 -4.29
N THR A 182 15.99 -6.68 -4.01
CA THR A 182 15.28 -6.88 -2.74
C THR A 182 14.26 -8.02 -2.86
N HIS A 183 14.21 -8.92 -1.88
CA HIS A 183 13.18 -9.96 -1.83
C HIS A 183 11.90 -9.46 -1.13
N PRO A 184 10.69 -9.84 -1.58
CA PRO A 184 9.44 -9.43 -0.92
C PRO A 184 9.37 -9.71 0.59
N SER A 185 9.96 -10.82 1.04
CA SER A 185 10.00 -11.16 2.48
C SER A 185 10.87 -10.22 3.31
N GLN A 186 11.82 -9.51 2.70
CA GLN A 186 12.58 -8.47 3.38
C GLN A 186 11.68 -7.26 3.64
N VAL A 187 10.94 -6.81 2.63
CA VAL A 187 9.96 -5.71 2.78
C VAL A 187 8.90 -6.04 3.82
N ALA A 188 8.41 -7.29 3.86
CA ALA A 188 7.47 -7.74 4.88
C ALA A 188 8.01 -7.57 6.31
N LYS A 189 9.29 -7.87 6.54
CA LYS A 189 9.95 -7.67 7.84
C LYS A 189 10.10 -6.19 8.19
N GLU A 190 10.44 -5.36 7.21
CA GLU A 190 10.59 -3.91 7.37
C GLU A 190 9.24 -3.26 7.73
N LEU A 191 8.15 -3.63 7.03
CA LEU A 191 6.80 -3.18 7.35
C LEU A 191 6.38 -3.59 8.77
N TYR A 192 6.62 -4.84 9.15
CA TYR A 192 6.32 -5.30 10.50
C TYR A 192 7.13 -4.56 11.57
N ALA A 193 8.41 -4.30 11.32
CA ALA A 193 9.25 -3.53 12.23
C ALA A 193 8.73 -2.09 12.40
N LEU A 194 8.30 -1.46 11.31
CA LEU A 194 7.69 -0.12 11.33
C LEU A 194 6.35 -0.09 12.09
N THR A 195 5.55 -1.15 11.96
CA THR A 195 4.29 -1.31 12.71
C THR A 195 4.51 -1.47 14.21
N GLU A 196 5.47 -2.30 14.61
CA GLU A 196 5.70 -2.60 16.04
C GLU A 196 6.47 -1.48 16.76
N ASN A 197 7.32 -0.74 16.05
CA ASN A 197 8.04 0.41 16.59
C ASN A 197 7.75 1.65 15.74
N PRO A 198 6.52 2.20 15.80
CA PRO A 198 6.16 3.36 15.02
C PRO A 198 7.00 4.56 15.46
N ALA A 199 7.72 5.14 14.51
CA ALA A 199 8.52 6.34 14.71
C ALA A 199 7.66 7.60 14.50
N GLU A 200 8.16 8.58 13.74
CA GLU A 200 7.44 9.81 13.42
C GLU A 200 6.28 9.54 12.42
N SER A 201 5.06 9.91 12.79
CA SER A 201 3.89 9.88 11.90
C SER A 201 4.01 10.97 10.81
N GLY A 202 3.30 10.81 9.70
CA GLY A 202 3.32 11.77 8.60
C GLY A 202 4.69 11.88 7.94
N CYS A 203 5.39 10.76 7.80
CA CYS A 203 6.73 10.64 7.22
C CYS A 203 6.79 9.60 6.10
N PHE A 204 7.83 9.71 5.27
CA PHE A 204 8.14 8.77 4.21
C PHE A 204 9.33 7.90 4.62
N TRP A 205 9.15 6.58 4.63
CA TRP A 205 10.10 5.62 5.20
C TRP A 205 10.66 4.67 4.14
N HIS A 206 11.96 4.37 4.24
CA HIS A 206 12.64 3.31 3.49
C HIS A 206 13.66 2.64 4.41
N ARG A 207 13.60 1.31 4.55
CA ARG A 207 14.56 0.52 5.37
C ARG A 207 14.76 1.07 6.80
N GLY A 208 13.69 1.53 7.42
CA GLY A 208 13.71 2.11 8.78
C GLY A 208 14.26 3.54 8.88
N HIS A 209 14.57 4.18 7.75
CA HIS A 209 15.03 5.57 7.71
C HIS A 209 13.99 6.47 7.05
N LYS A 210 13.88 7.70 7.55
CA LYS A 210 13.10 8.76 6.91
C LYS A 210 13.82 9.19 5.63
N ILE A 211 13.08 9.30 4.54
CA ILE A 211 13.57 9.79 3.25
C ILE A 211 12.86 11.09 2.85
N LEU A 212 13.38 11.74 1.82
CA LEU A 212 12.80 12.95 1.24
C LEU A 212 11.44 12.64 0.60
N TRP A 213 10.59 13.65 0.54
CA TRP A 213 9.18 13.51 0.18
C TRP A 213 8.96 13.36 -1.29
#